data_AF-A0ABD0QE49-F1
#
_entry.id   AF-A0ABD0QE49-F1
#
_cell.length_a   1.000
_cell.length_b   1.000
_cell.length_c   1.000
_cell.angle_alpha   90.00
_cell.angle_beta   90.00
_cell.angle_gamma   90.00
#
_symmetry.space_group_name_H-M   'P 1'
#
loop_
_entity.id
_entity.type
_entity.pdbx_description
1 polymer ?
#
loop_
_entity_poly.entity_id
_entity_poly.type
_entity_poly.pdbx_seq_one_letter_code
_entity_poly.pdbx_strand_id
1 'polypeptide(L)' 'CLPTDAVLNYKILRDYVSHPCMAAEDPSQACVELKKIRGFLVQFPLSFLSEENLFPSFNSKEGIMPVELWT' A
#
# COMPACT_ATOMS: atom_id res chain seq x y z
N CYS A 1 3.10 0.59 -6.58
CA CYS A 1 1.70 0.87 -6.16
C CYS A 1 1.50 0.34 -4.75
N LEU A 2 0.38 0.66 -4.10
CA LEU A 2 0.02 0.20 -2.75
C LEU A 2 -1.36 -0.50 -2.79
N PRO A 3 -1.65 -1.46 -1.91
CA PRO A 3 -0.74 -2.05 -0.91
C PRO A 3 0.36 -2.94 -1.53
N THR A 4 1.45 -3.18 -0.81
CA THR A 4 2.58 -4.05 -1.24
C THR A 4 3.37 -4.59 -0.06
N ASP A 5 3.90 -5.82 -0.16
CA ASP A 5 4.74 -6.45 0.87
C ASP A 5 6.13 -5.79 1.00
N ALA A 6 6.49 -4.88 0.09
CA ALA A 6 7.70 -4.07 0.19
C ALA A 6 7.61 -2.94 1.23
N VAL A 7 6.40 -2.63 1.74
CA VAL A 7 6.15 -1.51 2.65
C VAL A 7 5.61 -2.02 3.98
N LEU A 8 6.51 -2.22 4.95
CA LEU A 8 6.18 -2.83 6.25
C LEU A 8 5.74 -1.81 7.31
N ASN A 9 6.07 -0.52 7.12
CA ASN A 9 5.79 0.55 8.09
C ASN A 9 5.69 1.94 7.42
N TYR A 10 5.27 2.95 8.17
CA TYR A 10 5.08 4.31 7.64
C TYR A 10 6.39 5.01 7.23
N LYS A 11 7.53 4.62 7.82
CA LYS A 11 8.84 5.16 7.39
C LYS A 11 9.15 4.69 5.97
N ILE A 12 9.09 3.38 5.73
CA ILE A 12 9.31 2.78 4.41
C ILE A 12 8.26 3.30 3.42
N LEU A 13 7.02 3.50 3.86
CA LEU A 13 5.97 4.06 3.00
C LEU A 13 6.35 5.43 2.44
N ARG A 14 6.81 6.35 3.30
CA ARG A 14 7.22 7.71 2.86
C ARG A 14 8.36 7.65 1.86
N ASP A 15 9.35 6.81 2.12
CA ASP A 15 10.49 6.63 1.21
C ASP A 15 10.01 6.02 -0.11
N TYR A 16 9.18 4.97 -0.07
CA TYR A 16 8.65 4.28 -1.25
C TYR A 16 7.85 5.20 -2.18
N VAL A 17 6.98 6.06 -1.64
CA VAL A 17 6.15 6.97 -2.46
C VAL A 17 6.90 8.19 -2.98
N SER A 18 8.05 8.53 -2.40
CA SER A 18 8.88 9.65 -2.85
C SER A 18 9.65 9.35 -4.14
N HIS A 19 9.88 8.06 -4.44
CA HIS A 19 10.54 7.65 -5.66
C HIS A 19 9.54 7.63 -6.82
N PRO A 20 9.86 8.25 -7.96
CA PRO A 20 9.02 8.16 -9.16
C PRO A 20 8.93 6.69 -9.62
N CYS A 21 7.80 6.33 -10.24
CA CYS A 21 7.61 5.00 -10.80
C CYS A 21 7.99 4.97 -12.29
N MET A 22 8.29 3.77 -12.81
CA MET A 22 8.62 3.57 -14.24
C MET A 22 7.58 4.16 -15.19
N ALA A 23 6.29 4.16 -14.83
CA ALA A 23 5.25 4.75 -15.66
C ALA A 23 5.41 6.27 -15.87
N ALA A 24 6.07 6.96 -14.94
CA ALA A 24 6.39 8.38 -15.05
C ALA A 24 7.76 8.62 -15.71
N GLU A 25 8.77 7.80 -15.38
CA GLU A 25 10.15 7.97 -15.88
C GLU A 25 10.34 7.48 -17.32
N ASP A 26 9.76 6.32 -17.65
CA ASP A 26 9.81 5.71 -18.98
C ASP A 26 8.44 5.10 -19.35
N PRO A 27 7.49 5.94 -19.81
CA PRO A 27 6.16 5.47 -20.21
C PRO A 27 6.20 4.42 -21.33
N SER A 28 7.21 4.47 -22.21
CA SER A 28 7.31 3.54 -23.33
C SER A 28 7.66 2.13 -22.85
N GLN A 29 8.66 2.02 -21.98
CA GLN A 29 9.02 0.75 -21.36
C GLN A 29 7.89 0.23 -20.46
N ALA A 30 7.23 1.10 -19.70
CA ALA A 30 6.07 0.72 -18.90
C ALA A 30 4.95 0.09 -19.76
N CYS A 31 4.65 0.68 -20.93
CA CYS A 31 3.66 0.12 -21.86
C CYS A 31 4.06 -1.27 -22.38
N VAL A 32 5.35 -1.53 -22.60
CA VAL A 32 5.85 -2.85 -23.03
C VAL A 32 5.66 -3.90 -21.94
N GLU A 33 5.99 -3.57 -20.70
CA GLU A 33 5.82 -4.49 -19.56
C GLU A 33 4.34 -4.78 -19.29
N LEU A 34 3.48 -3.76 -19.36
CA LEU A 34 2.03 -3.93 -19.14
C LEU A 34 1.36 -4.87 -20.16
N LYS A 35 1.89 -4.98 -21.39
CA LYS A 35 1.38 -5.93 -22.40
C LYS A 35 1.54 -7.40 -22.00
N LYS A 36 2.40 -7.71 -21.02
CA LYS A 36 2.61 -9.08 -20.53
C LYS A 36 1.50 -9.51 -19.56
N ILE A 37 0.74 -8.57 -19.00
CA ILE A 37 -0.33 -8.84 -18.03
C ILE A 37 -1.50 -9.54 -18.70
N ARG A 38 -2.07 -10.54 -18.01
CA ARG A 38 -3.28 -11.25 -18.43
C ARG A 38 -4.26 -11.35 -17.27
N GLY A 39 -5.49 -10.88 -17.50
CA GLY A 39 -6.50 -10.79 -16.44
C GLY A 39 -6.16 -9.73 -15.40
N PHE A 40 -6.79 -9.85 -14.23
CA PHE A 40 -6.75 -8.84 -13.16
C PHE A 40 -6.35 -9.40 -11.79
N LEU A 41 -6.11 -10.71 -11.70
CA LEU A 41 -5.75 -11.34 -10.43
C LEU A 41 -4.33 -10.94 -10.03
N VAL A 42 -4.18 -10.51 -8.78
CA VAL A 42 -2.89 -10.20 -8.15
C VAL A 42 -2.82 -10.91 -6.81
N GLN A 43 -1.60 -11.20 -6.35
CA GLN A 43 -1.40 -11.71 -5.00
C GLN A 43 -1.76 -10.61 -3.98
N PHE A 44 -2.57 -10.98 -2.98
CA PHE A 44 -2.91 -10.07 -1.90
C PHE A 44 -1.68 -9.89 -0.98
N PRO A 45 -1.20 -8.66 -0.74
CA PRO A 45 -0.04 -8.42 0.12
C PRO A 45 -0.45 -8.52 1.59
N LEU A 46 0.12 -9.50 2.30
CA LEU A 46 -0.21 -9.76 3.71
C LEU A 46 0.69 -9.01 4.70
N SER A 47 1.82 -8.47 4.22
CA SER A 47 2.83 -7.79 5.05
C SER A 47 2.75 -6.26 4.96
N PHE A 48 1.76 -5.73 4.24
CA PHE A 48 1.62 -4.28 4.11
C PHE A 48 1.29 -3.64 5.47
N LEU A 49 2.16 -2.72 5.91
CA LEU A 49 2.10 -2.05 7.22
C LEU A 49 2.04 -3.01 8.42
N SER A 50 2.59 -4.22 8.30
CA SER A 50 2.52 -5.24 9.35
C SER A 50 3.27 -4.87 10.65
N GLU A 51 4.16 -3.87 10.61
CA GLU A 51 4.89 -3.38 11.78
C GLU A 51 4.19 -2.19 12.46
N GLU A 52 3.03 -1.76 11.97
CA GLU A 52 2.26 -0.65 12.52
C GLU A 52 1.04 -1.14 13.31
N ASN A 53 0.66 -0.37 14.34
CA ASN A 53 -0.66 -0.53 14.95
C ASN A 53 -1.69 0.23 14.10
N LEU A 54 -2.50 -0.51 13.35
CA LEU A 54 -3.51 0.06 12.44
C LEU A 54 -4.82 0.45 13.13
N PHE A 55 -4.93 0.30 14.45
CA PHE A 55 -6.07 0.83 15.20
C PHE A 55 -6.05 2.36 15.21
N PRO A 56 -7.23 3.01 15.24
CA PRO A 56 -7.29 4.44 15.49
C PRO A 56 -6.61 4.82 16.81
N SER A 57 -6.01 6.01 16.85
CA SER A 57 -5.39 6.53 18.08
C SER A 57 -6.44 6.68 19.19
N PHE A 58 -6.12 6.26 20.41
CA PHE A 58 -7.02 6.37 21.58
C PHE A 58 -7.51 7.80 21.87
N ASN A 59 -6.74 8.81 21.47
CA ASN A 59 -7.10 10.22 21.66
C ASN A 59 -7.96 10.79 20.52
N SER A 60 -8.30 9.97 19.52
CA SER A 60 -9.20 10.34 18.43
C SER A 60 -10.64 9.96 18.74
N LYS A 61 -11.59 10.56 18.02
CA LYS A 61 -13.01 10.20 18.15
C LYS A 61 -13.26 8.75 17.79
N GLU A 62 -12.52 8.22 16.83
CA GLU A 62 -12.60 6.85 16.35
C GLU A 62 -11.97 5.86 17.34
N GLY A 63 -10.90 6.26 18.07
CA GLY A 63 -10.25 5.41 19.05
C GLY A 63 -11.01 5.24 20.37
N ILE A 64 -11.99 6.09 20.65
CA ILE A 64 -12.91 5.92 21.79
C ILE A 64 -14.18 5.14 21.42
N MET A 65 -14.39 4.84 20.13
CA MET A 65 -15.57 4.07 19.70
C MET A 65 -15.39 2.57 19.94
N PRO A 66 -16.48 1.82 20.10
CA PRO A 66 -16.44 0.35 20.16
C PRO A 66 -15.83 -0.24 18.88
N VAL A 67 -15.00 -1.29 19.02
CA VAL A 67 -14.30 -1.95 17.91
C VAL A 67 -15.28 -2.62 16.94
N GLU A 68 -16.46 -3.00 17.44
CA GLU A 68 -17.56 -3.62 16.69
C GLU A 68 -18.11 -2.75 15.56
N LEU A 69 -17.76 -1.46 15.52
CA LEU A 69 -18.07 -0.64 14.34
C LEU A 69 -17.24 -1.03 13.11
N TRP A 70 -16.14 -1.76 13.29
CA TRP A 70 -15.17 -2.09 12.24
C TRP A 70 -15.13 -3.58 11.87
N THR A 71 -15.98 -4.41 12.46
CA THR A 71 -16.03 -5.88 12.28
C THR A 71 -17.45 -6.36 12.05
#